data_AF-A0A412X0H2-F1
#
_entry.id   AF-A0A412X0H2-F1
#
_cell.length_a   1.000
_cell.length_b   1.000
_cell.length_c   1.000
_cell.angle_alpha   90.00
_cell.angle_beta   90.00
_cell.angle_gamma   90.00
#
_symmetry.space_group_name_H-M   'P 1'
#
loop_
_entity.id
_entity.type
_entity.pdbx_description
1 polymer ?
#
loop_
_entity_poly.entity_id
_entity_poly.type
_entity_poly.pdbx_seq_one_letter_code
_entity_poly.pdbx_strand_id
1 'polypeptide(L)'
;MKKILYLGILCTLLLSACNDDDKEEITPSRDMQMLVVNEGINGEGGLSVVYGDGTIDVNAYEKANERILQGSPYAINSINDKYFLTASAPARIEVLDPTTLAVLGTIEYEKIGMPRDIIPISESEAIVADSIHQLTKINTVTNSIVKHMTLAEEWGMEEIAVVNNKLFGTHLDASGIAVFDIDNITGNPQSVIPVSISKNVKTCKMHVDKNNKLWIFSTGKNAENRNCAYWIKIDPVTQKVDSVEIPFFKRGEEKLEIGVPVGATYNKSYLSTDKATIYFTLQACARISSGQGRLAIFALDVNDNTYKLYRETPGVEARLNGMGISPEGDVYLCDANGTLSGFVRHFPANETISAIRVGVKPRMIWFPR
;
A
#
# COMPACT_ATOMS: atom_id res chain seq x y z
N MET A 1 79.40 -10.21 -52.77
CA MET A 1 79.80 -11.52 -52.21
C MET A 1 78.86 -11.86 -51.05
N LYS A 2 78.11 -12.97 -51.18
CA LYS A 2 77.84 -14.03 -50.18
C LYS A 2 78.11 -13.65 -48.70
N LYS A 3 77.29 -13.93 -47.68
CA LYS A 3 76.13 -14.81 -47.40
C LYS A 3 75.75 -14.48 -45.92
N ILE A 4 74.47 -14.32 -45.54
CA ILE A 4 73.65 -15.26 -44.73
C ILE A 4 74.29 -15.53 -43.33
N LEU A 5 73.70 -15.32 -42.14
CA LEU A 5 72.36 -15.68 -41.63
C LEU A 5 72.11 -15.01 -40.24
N TYR A 6 70.93 -14.40 -40.09
CA TYR A 6 69.96 -14.32 -38.97
C TYR A 6 70.33 -14.24 -37.48
N LEU A 7 69.49 -13.41 -36.81
CA LEU A 7 68.61 -13.71 -35.66
C LEU A 7 68.94 -12.81 -34.45
N GLY A 8 68.04 -11.98 -33.89
CA GLY A 8 66.65 -11.71 -34.16
C GLY A 8 66.11 -10.64 -33.18
N ILE A 9 64.98 -10.04 -33.58
CA ILE A 9 63.91 -9.49 -32.74
C ILE A 9 64.17 -8.14 -32.04
N LEU A 10 63.83 -7.09 -32.80
CA LEU A 10 62.97 -5.96 -32.45
C LEU A 10 62.23 -6.09 -31.09
N CYS A 11 62.72 -5.40 -30.04
CA CYS A 11 61.92 -5.12 -28.84
C CYS A 11 60.89 -4.04 -29.15
N THR A 12 59.75 -4.45 -29.73
CA THR A 12 58.50 -3.69 -29.66
C THR A 12 58.01 -3.68 -28.22
N LEU A 13 57.84 -2.46 -27.70
CA LEU A 13 57.10 -2.12 -26.49
C LEU A 13 55.75 -2.84 -26.46
N LEU A 14 55.56 -3.69 -25.46
CA LEU A 14 54.24 -4.18 -25.07
C LEU A 14 54.15 -4.34 -23.54
N LEU A 15 53.19 -3.59 -23.00
CA LEU A 15 52.27 -3.91 -21.88
C LEU A 15 52.76 -3.73 -20.43
N SER A 16 52.18 -2.73 -19.77
CA SER A 16 51.09 -3.01 -18.83
C SER A 16 50.11 -1.84 -18.86
N ALA A 17 48.99 -2.02 -19.55
CA ALA A 17 47.77 -1.31 -19.19
C ALA A 17 47.40 -1.81 -17.79
N CYS A 18 47.32 -0.92 -16.80
CA CYS A 18 46.55 -1.25 -15.62
C CYS A 18 45.11 -1.39 -16.10
N ASN A 19 44.58 -2.62 -16.00
CA ASN A 19 43.17 -2.76 -15.71
C ASN A 19 42.92 -1.91 -14.46
N ASP A 20 42.15 -0.84 -14.60
CA ASP A 20 41.26 -0.49 -13.49
C ASP A 20 40.25 -1.63 -13.47
N ASP A 21 40.59 -2.68 -12.72
CA ASP A 21 39.59 -3.60 -12.20
C ASP A 21 38.73 -2.70 -11.31
N ASP A 22 37.63 -2.19 -11.89
CA ASP A 22 36.49 -1.69 -11.16
C ASP A 22 36.07 -2.83 -10.24
N LYS A 23 36.65 -2.87 -9.04
CA LYS A 23 36.08 -3.60 -7.94
C LYS A 23 34.75 -2.90 -7.72
N GLU A 24 33.69 -3.47 -8.27
CA GLU A 24 32.34 -3.26 -7.75
C GLU A 24 32.48 -3.36 -6.24
N GLU A 25 32.39 -2.22 -5.57
CA GLU A 25 32.30 -2.18 -4.13
C GLU A 25 31.01 -2.92 -3.84
N ILE A 26 31.13 -4.20 -3.48
CA ILE A 26 30.01 -5.01 -3.02
C ILE A 26 29.58 -4.36 -1.71
N THR A 27 28.76 -3.32 -1.83
CA THR A 27 28.07 -2.72 -0.70
C THR A 27 27.24 -3.87 -0.14
N PRO A 28 27.49 -4.31 1.11
CA PRO A 28 26.72 -5.38 1.70
C PRO A 28 25.24 -5.06 1.52
N SER A 29 24.45 -6.05 1.10
CA SER A 29 23.00 -5.88 1.05
C SER A 29 22.54 -5.40 2.42
N ARG A 30 22.06 -4.16 2.47
CA ARG A 30 21.55 -3.58 3.71
C ARG A 30 20.15 -4.13 3.91
N ASP A 31 19.91 -4.66 5.10
CA ASP A 31 18.64 -5.28 5.46
C ASP A 31 17.50 -4.25 5.41
N MET A 32 16.59 -4.41 4.44
CA MET A 32 15.47 -3.50 4.21
C MET A 32 14.38 -3.77 5.23
N GLN A 33 14.19 -2.86 6.19
CA GLN A 33 13.20 -2.99 7.24
C GLN A 33 11.84 -2.43 6.84
N MET A 34 11.84 -1.34 6.08
CA MET A 34 10.60 -0.69 5.66
C MET A 34 10.77 -0.01 4.30
N LEU A 35 9.83 -0.27 3.41
CA LEU A 35 9.67 0.46 2.16
C LEU A 35 8.47 1.39 2.27
N VAL A 36 8.63 2.62 1.77
CA VAL A 36 7.60 3.65 1.76
C VAL A 36 7.35 4.07 0.32
N VAL A 37 6.11 3.90 -0.14
CA VAL A 37 5.65 4.41 -1.43
C VAL A 37 5.29 5.88 -1.27
N ASN A 38 5.89 6.73 -2.09
CA ASN A 38 5.71 8.18 -2.07
C ASN A 38 5.03 8.62 -3.36
N GLU A 39 3.80 9.09 -3.27
CA GLU A 39 3.00 9.52 -4.43
C GLU A 39 3.66 10.65 -5.21
N GLY A 40 4.40 11.51 -4.52
CA GLY A 40 5.03 12.68 -5.09
C GLY A 40 4.05 13.79 -5.44
N ILE A 41 4.54 14.76 -6.22
CA ILE A 41 3.78 15.85 -6.80
C ILE A 41 4.18 15.92 -8.28
N ASN A 42 3.22 16.18 -9.17
CA ASN A 42 3.46 16.31 -10.62
C ASN A 42 4.17 15.12 -11.28
N GLY A 43 3.97 13.90 -10.78
CA GLY A 43 4.57 12.68 -11.34
C GLY A 43 6.00 12.39 -10.89
N GLU A 44 6.53 13.13 -9.92
CA GLU A 44 7.85 12.91 -9.29
C GLU A 44 7.74 12.03 -8.03
N GLY A 45 7.00 10.91 -8.13
CA GLY A 45 6.89 9.95 -7.05
C GLY A 45 8.08 8.98 -6.98
N GLY A 46 8.11 8.13 -5.96
CA GLY A 46 9.18 7.14 -5.83
C GLY A 46 9.08 6.29 -4.58
N LEU A 47 10.19 5.62 -4.25
CA LEU A 47 10.32 4.75 -3.10
C LEU A 47 11.34 5.31 -2.12
N SER A 48 11.02 5.26 -0.83
CA SER A 48 12.00 5.44 0.24
C SER A 48 12.22 4.13 0.98
N VAL A 49 13.45 3.86 1.40
CA VAL A 49 13.82 2.66 2.17
C VAL A 49 14.40 3.08 3.52
N VAL A 50 13.97 2.39 4.57
CA VAL A 50 14.59 2.42 5.90
C VAL A 50 15.27 1.08 6.13
N TYR A 51 16.56 1.12 6.46
CA TYR A 51 17.38 -0.06 6.70
C TYR A 51 17.54 -0.34 8.20
N GLY A 52 17.90 -1.59 8.54
CA GLY A 52 18.09 -2.02 9.94
C GLY A 52 19.21 -1.30 10.69
N ASP A 53 20.17 -0.70 9.99
CA ASP A 53 21.22 0.14 10.57
C ASP A 53 20.75 1.60 10.85
N GLY A 54 19.49 1.90 10.55
CA GLY A 54 18.89 3.23 10.70
C GLY A 54 19.16 4.17 9.52
N THR A 55 19.89 3.73 8.48
CA THR A 55 20.07 4.53 7.26
C THR A 55 18.77 4.62 6.47
N ILE A 56 18.59 5.74 5.76
CA ILE A 56 17.37 6.03 5.01
C ILE A 56 17.76 6.47 3.60
N ASP A 57 17.24 5.78 2.59
CA ASP A 57 17.34 6.18 1.19
C ASP A 57 16.00 6.75 0.72
N VAL A 58 15.92 8.08 0.62
CA VAL A 58 14.66 8.79 0.29
C VAL A 58 14.23 8.58 -1.17
N ASN A 59 15.18 8.40 -2.10
CA ASN A 59 14.95 8.20 -3.54
C ASN A 59 15.48 6.82 -3.99
N ALA A 60 15.14 5.76 -3.26
CA ALA A 60 15.72 4.43 -3.46
C ALA A 60 15.50 3.89 -4.89
N TYR A 61 14.34 4.15 -5.49
CA TYR A 61 14.07 3.77 -6.89
C TYR A 61 15.05 4.44 -7.87
N GLU A 62 15.26 5.74 -7.74
CA GLU A 62 16.15 6.51 -8.64
C GLU A 62 17.60 6.08 -8.46
N LYS A 63 18.03 5.83 -7.22
CA LYS A 63 19.38 5.32 -6.94
C LYS A 63 19.62 3.92 -7.54
N ALA A 64 18.62 3.04 -7.48
CA ALA A 64 18.76 1.68 -7.99
C ALA A 64 18.71 1.57 -9.52
N ASN A 65 18.13 2.57 -10.20
CA ASN A 65 17.81 2.48 -11.63
C ASN A 65 18.36 3.62 -12.48
N GLU A 66 19.04 4.58 -11.86
CA GLU A 66 19.59 5.79 -12.51
C GLU A 66 18.55 6.58 -13.32
N ARG A 67 17.27 6.48 -12.93
CA ARG A 67 16.14 7.13 -13.60
C ARG A 67 15.03 7.45 -12.60
N ILE A 68 14.32 8.55 -12.84
CA ILE A 68 13.11 8.86 -12.07
C ILE A 68 12.00 7.86 -12.39
N LEU A 69 11.16 7.56 -11.39
CA LEU A 69 9.92 6.83 -11.64
C LEU A 69 8.98 7.74 -12.44
N GLN A 70 8.44 7.21 -13.53
CA GLN A 70 7.42 7.95 -14.28
C GLN A 70 6.05 7.73 -13.64
N GLY A 71 5.39 8.84 -13.30
CA GLY A 71 4.04 8.85 -12.76
C GLY A 71 4.01 8.80 -11.23
N SER A 72 2.79 8.84 -10.70
CA SER A 72 2.52 8.86 -9.26
C SER A 72 2.29 7.43 -8.79
N PRO A 73 3.23 6.81 -8.05
CA PRO A 73 3.08 5.46 -7.55
C PRO A 73 1.95 5.36 -6.54
N TYR A 74 1.24 4.25 -6.59
CA TYR A 74 0.09 3.97 -5.75
C TYR A 74 0.39 2.83 -4.78
N ALA A 75 0.32 1.58 -5.23
CA ALA A 75 0.48 0.41 -4.36
C ALA A 75 1.70 -0.41 -4.76
N ILE A 76 2.28 -1.10 -3.78
CA ILE A 76 3.27 -2.13 -4.01
C ILE A 76 2.77 -3.45 -3.44
N ASN A 77 2.97 -4.55 -4.17
CA ASN A 77 2.65 -5.89 -3.72
C ASN A 77 3.76 -6.87 -4.11
N SER A 78 3.95 -7.92 -3.31
CA SER A 78 4.89 -8.99 -3.60
C SER A 78 4.17 -10.13 -4.32
N ILE A 79 4.55 -10.38 -5.56
CA ILE A 79 3.96 -11.42 -6.42
C ILE A 79 5.11 -12.17 -7.09
N ASN A 80 5.16 -13.50 -6.92
CA ASN A 80 6.21 -14.36 -7.50
C ASN A 80 7.64 -13.87 -7.21
N ASP A 81 7.92 -13.59 -5.93
CA ASP A 81 9.23 -13.11 -5.45
C ASP A 81 9.72 -11.81 -6.12
N LYS A 82 8.80 -11.01 -6.64
CA LYS A 82 9.06 -9.68 -7.21
C LYS A 82 8.11 -8.66 -6.61
N TYR A 83 8.52 -7.40 -6.61
CA TYR A 83 7.62 -6.31 -6.26
C TYR A 83 6.97 -5.74 -7.51
N PHE A 84 5.65 -5.57 -7.47
CA PHE A 84 4.87 -4.90 -8.50
C PHE A 84 4.40 -3.56 -7.94
N LEU A 85 4.95 -2.47 -8.48
CA LEU A 85 4.63 -1.09 -8.11
C LEU A 85 3.72 -0.46 -9.16
N THR A 86 2.46 -0.22 -8.81
CA THR A 86 1.53 0.49 -9.69
C THR A 86 1.85 1.99 -9.70
N ALA A 87 1.79 2.63 -10.86
CA ALA A 87 1.97 4.07 -11.01
C ALA A 87 0.97 4.66 -12.01
N SER A 88 0.43 5.83 -11.67
CA SER A 88 -0.58 6.52 -12.46
C SER A 88 -0.01 7.76 -13.14
N ALA A 89 -0.49 8.07 -14.35
CA ALA A 89 -0.10 9.24 -15.13
C ALA A 89 1.43 9.43 -15.34
N PRO A 90 2.09 8.65 -16.22
CA PRO A 90 1.51 7.63 -17.10
C PRO A 90 1.16 6.33 -16.37
N ALA A 91 0.15 5.62 -16.88
CA ALA A 91 -0.30 4.35 -16.31
C ALA A 91 0.70 3.23 -16.61
N ARG A 92 1.29 2.66 -15.56
CA ARG A 92 2.25 1.58 -15.67
C ARG A 92 2.35 0.76 -14.41
N ILE A 93 3.08 -0.34 -14.50
CA ILE A 93 3.49 -1.16 -13.37
C ILE A 93 4.98 -1.44 -13.52
N GLU A 94 5.78 -1.02 -12.54
CA GLU A 94 7.18 -1.40 -12.47
C GLU A 94 7.30 -2.74 -11.74
N VAL A 95 8.06 -3.67 -12.31
CA VAL A 95 8.39 -4.96 -11.70
C VAL A 95 9.81 -4.87 -11.20
N LEU A 96 9.99 -4.95 -9.88
CA LEU A 96 11.25 -4.67 -9.20
C LEU A 96 11.79 -5.92 -8.51
N ASP A 97 13.11 -6.03 -8.48
CA ASP A 97 13.82 -6.94 -7.60
C ASP A 97 13.60 -6.52 -6.13
N PRO A 98 13.12 -7.40 -5.23
CA PRO A 98 12.83 -7.02 -3.85
C PRO A 98 14.03 -6.59 -3.01
N THR A 99 15.24 -6.98 -3.41
CA THR A 99 16.47 -6.71 -2.64
C THR A 99 17.16 -5.44 -3.10
N THR A 100 17.26 -5.26 -4.41
CA THR A 100 18.01 -4.17 -5.04
C THR A 100 17.12 -3.03 -5.52
N LEU A 101 15.81 -3.27 -5.64
CA LEU A 101 14.83 -2.37 -6.29
C LEU A 101 15.14 -2.07 -7.77
N ALA A 102 16.05 -2.83 -8.38
CA ALA A 102 16.32 -2.74 -9.81
C ALA A 102 15.09 -3.19 -10.61
N VAL A 103 14.80 -2.49 -11.70
CA VAL A 103 13.68 -2.79 -12.60
C VAL A 103 14.00 -4.06 -13.38
N LEU A 104 13.19 -5.09 -13.14
CA LEU A 104 13.20 -6.36 -13.88
C LEU A 104 12.29 -6.31 -15.12
N GLY A 105 11.36 -5.37 -15.17
CA GLY A 105 10.49 -5.13 -16.30
C GLY A 105 9.47 -4.03 -16.02
N THR A 106 8.85 -3.51 -17.07
CA THR A 106 7.81 -2.48 -16.98
C THR A 106 6.60 -2.92 -17.82
N ILE A 107 5.41 -2.86 -17.23
CA ILE A 107 4.14 -3.11 -17.91
C ILE A 107 3.50 -1.76 -18.21
N GLU A 108 3.65 -1.29 -19.44
CA GLU A 108 3.08 -0.02 -19.90
C GLU A 108 1.63 -0.21 -20.34
N TYR A 109 0.74 0.69 -19.93
CA TYR A 109 -0.63 0.67 -20.44
C TYR A 109 -0.67 1.34 -21.82
N GLU A 110 -1.30 0.66 -22.79
CA GLU A 110 -1.53 1.22 -24.12
C GLU A 110 -2.68 2.25 -24.15
N LYS A 111 -3.54 2.24 -23.12
CA LYS A 111 -4.70 3.11 -22.97
C LYS A 111 -4.57 3.96 -21.71
N ILE A 112 -5.38 5.01 -21.62
CA ILE A 112 -5.51 5.81 -20.41
C ILE A 112 -5.92 4.89 -19.25
N GLY A 113 -5.23 5.02 -18.12
CA GLY A 113 -5.54 4.31 -16.89
C GLY A 113 -5.01 5.06 -15.68
N MET A 114 -5.44 4.63 -14.50
CA MET A 114 -4.93 5.05 -13.21
C MET A 114 -4.89 3.82 -12.30
N PRO A 115 -3.90 2.93 -12.51
CA PRO A 115 -3.79 1.71 -11.73
C PRO A 115 -3.63 2.05 -10.24
N ARG A 116 -4.39 1.34 -9.42
CA ARG A 116 -4.49 1.51 -7.97
C ARG A 116 -3.89 0.30 -7.28
N ASP A 117 -4.71 -0.57 -6.74
CA ASP A 117 -4.30 -1.80 -6.09
C ASP A 117 -4.03 -2.94 -7.09
N ILE A 118 -3.24 -3.92 -6.68
CA ILE A 118 -2.89 -5.10 -7.48
C ILE A 118 -2.92 -6.35 -6.61
N ILE A 119 -3.55 -7.40 -7.11
CA ILE A 119 -3.70 -8.67 -6.38
C ILE A 119 -3.46 -9.87 -7.29
N PRO A 120 -2.65 -10.86 -6.87
CA PRO A 120 -2.49 -12.10 -7.63
C PRO A 120 -3.81 -12.89 -7.63
N ILE A 121 -4.13 -13.50 -8.77
CA ILE A 121 -5.27 -14.40 -8.94
C ILE A 121 -4.85 -15.82 -9.32
N SER A 122 -3.60 -16.01 -9.74
CA SER A 122 -2.98 -17.32 -9.97
C SER A 122 -1.45 -17.19 -9.83
N GLU A 123 -0.72 -18.27 -10.09
CA GLU A 123 0.76 -18.26 -10.13
C GLU A 123 1.34 -17.38 -11.25
N SER A 124 0.54 -17.02 -12.27
CA SER A 124 1.03 -16.26 -13.43
C SER A 124 0.17 -15.05 -13.80
N GLU A 125 -0.94 -14.82 -13.10
CA GLU A 125 -1.85 -13.72 -13.39
C GLU A 125 -2.18 -12.90 -12.14
N ALA A 126 -2.36 -11.59 -12.34
CA ALA A 126 -2.85 -10.67 -11.35
C ALA A 126 -3.92 -9.76 -11.95
N ILE A 127 -4.79 -9.24 -11.07
CA ILE A 127 -5.74 -8.18 -11.40
C ILE A 127 -5.26 -6.88 -10.79
N VAL A 128 -5.32 -5.82 -11.59
CA VAL A 128 -5.02 -4.46 -11.20
C VAL A 128 -6.32 -3.68 -11.19
N ALA A 129 -6.67 -3.15 -10.02
CA ALA A 129 -7.74 -2.17 -9.87
C ALA A 129 -7.35 -0.88 -10.56
N ASP A 130 -8.31 -0.20 -11.17
CA ASP A 130 -8.08 1.07 -11.83
C ASP A 130 -9.19 2.04 -11.43
N SER A 131 -8.83 3.29 -11.10
CA SER A 131 -9.83 4.30 -10.79
C SER A 131 -10.58 4.82 -12.02
N ILE A 132 -10.19 4.42 -13.24
CA ILE A 132 -10.85 4.77 -14.50
C ILE A 132 -11.52 3.53 -15.12
N HIS A 133 -12.69 3.15 -14.61
CA HIS A 133 -13.67 2.32 -15.33
C HIS A 133 -13.16 1.00 -15.89
N GLN A 134 -12.15 0.39 -15.24
CA GLN A 134 -11.59 -0.85 -15.72
C GLN A 134 -10.95 -1.71 -14.62
N LEU A 135 -10.84 -3.00 -14.93
CA LEU A 135 -9.90 -3.91 -14.31
C LEU A 135 -8.89 -4.34 -15.36
N THR A 136 -7.62 -4.44 -15.00
CA THR A 136 -6.59 -4.92 -15.93
C THR A 136 -6.05 -6.26 -15.45
N LYS A 137 -6.19 -7.28 -16.29
CA LYS A 137 -5.54 -8.57 -16.10
C LYS A 137 -4.14 -8.51 -16.71
N ILE A 138 -3.13 -8.86 -15.93
CA ILE A 138 -1.74 -8.94 -16.36
C ILE A 138 -1.20 -10.35 -16.17
N ASN A 139 -0.16 -10.68 -16.94
CA ASN A 139 0.68 -11.84 -16.71
C ASN A 139 1.93 -11.40 -15.94
N THR A 140 2.15 -11.98 -14.77
CA THR A 140 3.21 -11.61 -13.82
C THR A 140 4.55 -12.31 -14.11
N VAL A 141 4.57 -13.25 -15.04
CA VAL A 141 5.79 -13.95 -15.50
C VAL A 141 6.36 -13.27 -16.74
N THR A 142 5.50 -12.99 -17.72
CA THR A 142 5.89 -12.33 -18.98
C THR A 142 5.87 -10.80 -18.90
N ASN A 143 5.41 -10.24 -17.78
CA ASN A 143 5.27 -8.80 -17.55
C ASN A 143 4.49 -8.11 -18.67
N SER A 144 3.29 -8.62 -18.98
CA SER A 144 2.47 -8.13 -20.08
C SER A 144 1.01 -8.00 -19.70
N ILE A 145 0.30 -7.07 -20.35
CA ILE A 145 -1.16 -6.98 -20.23
C ILE A 145 -1.78 -8.17 -20.96
N VAL A 146 -2.64 -8.91 -20.28
CA VAL A 146 -3.47 -9.96 -20.88
C VAL A 146 -4.73 -9.32 -21.46
N LYS A 147 -5.41 -8.48 -20.67
CA LYS A 147 -6.66 -7.84 -21.08
C LYS A 147 -7.03 -6.65 -20.19
N HIS A 148 -7.50 -5.58 -20.81
CA HIS A 148 -8.30 -4.56 -20.12
C HIS A 148 -9.79 -4.95 -20.16
N MET A 149 -10.45 -4.90 -19.01
CA MET A 149 -11.86 -5.20 -18.83
C MET A 149 -12.57 -3.91 -18.43
N THR A 150 -13.16 -3.23 -19.40
CA THR A 150 -13.97 -2.03 -19.15
C THR A 150 -15.18 -2.40 -18.31
N LEU A 151 -15.38 -1.70 -17.19
CA LEU A 151 -16.52 -1.87 -16.31
C LEU A 151 -17.75 -1.21 -16.91
N ALA A 152 -18.91 -1.87 -16.82
CA ALA A 152 -20.11 -1.49 -17.59
C ALA A 152 -20.83 -0.24 -17.09
N GLU A 153 -20.71 0.04 -15.80
CA GLU A 153 -21.07 1.31 -15.19
C GLU A 153 -19.74 2.09 -14.98
N GLU A 154 -19.77 3.41 -14.91
CA GLU A 154 -18.59 4.28 -14.72
C GLU A 154 -17.94 4.04 -13.32
N TRP A 155 -17.39 2.84 -13.10
CA TRP A 155 -16.85 2.33 -11.84
C TRP A 155 -15.35 2.53 -11.77
N GLY A 156 -14.85 3.39 -10.88
CA GLY A 156 -13.46 3.27 -10.44
C GLY A 156 -13.36 2.25 -9.30
N MET A 157 -12.24 1.52 -9.21
CA MET A 157 -11.89 0.73 -8.03
C MET A 157 -10.56 1.23 -7.47
N GLU A 158 -10.54 1.59 -6.19
CA GLU A 158 -9.30 1.99 -5.49
C GLU A 158 -8.64 0.77 -4.84
N GLU A 159 -9.42 -0.08 -4.19
CA GLU A 159 -8.95 -1.24 -3.42
C GLU A 159 -9.73 -2.49 -3.82
N ILE A 160 -9.05 -3.64 -3.88
CA ILE A 160 -9.63 -4.94 -4.23
C ILE A 160 -9.19 -6.03 -3.26
N ALA A 161 -9.94 -7.12 -3.20
CA ALA A 161 -9.61 -8.29 -2.39
C ALA A 161 -9.98 -9.59 -3.11
N VAL A 162 -9.20 -10.64 -2.89
CA VAL A 162 -9.46 -11.97 -3.43
C VAL A 162 -9.65 -12.96 -2.28
N VAL A 163 -10.76 -13.69 -2.31
CA VAL A 163 -11.04 -14.78 -1.37
C VAL A 163 -12.04 -15.76 -1.99
N ASN A 164 -11.82 -17.06 -1.80
CA ASN A 164 -12.70 -18.15 -2.29
C ASN A 164 -13.02 -18.04 -3.80
N ASN A 165 -11.99 -17.86 -4.63
CA ASN A 165 -12.10 -17.71 -6.09
C ASN A 165 -12.92 -16.50 -6.58
N LYS A 166 -13.14 -15.52 -5.70
CA LYS A 166 -13.87 -14.29 -6.03
C LYS A 166 -13.00 -13.08 -5.81
N LEU A 167 -13.12 -12.13 -6.73
CA LEU A 167 -12.57 -10.79 -6.61
C LEU A 167 -13.68 -9.86 -6.11
N PHE A 168 -13.36 -9.07 -5.09
CA PHE A 168 -14.24 -8.05 -4.54
C PHE A 168 -13.61 -6.68 -4.77
N GLY A 169 -14.41 -5.70 -5.17
CA GLY A 169 -13.95 -4.33 -5.39
C GLY A 169 -14.96 -3.31 -4.90
N THR A 170 -14.47 -2.24 -4.27
CA THR A 170 -15.34 -1.13 -3.84
C THR A 170 -15.90 -0.43 -5.06
N HIS A 171 -17.22 -0.20 -5.08
CA HIS A 171 -17.81 0.71 -6.04
C HIS A 171 -17.81 2.13 -5.47
N LEU A 172 -17.14 3.07 -6.17
CA LEU A 172 -16.91 4.43 -5.70
C LEU A 172 -18.15 5.34 -5.68
N ASP A 173 -19.25 4.98 -6.36
CA ASP A 173 -20.42 5.85 -6.47
C ASP A 173 -21.79 5.13 -6.36
N ALA A 174 -21.84 3.80 -6.25
CA ALA A 174 -23.05 3.11 -5.77
C ALA A 174 -22.77 2.24 -4.55
N SER A 175 -23.77 2.23 -3.68
CA SER A 175 -23.84 1.56 -2.39
C SER A 175 -23.59 0.04 -2.47
N GLY A 176 -22.36 -0.39 -2.76
CA GLY A 176 -22.01 -1.79 -2.66
C GLY A 176 -20.60 -2.20 -3.03
N ILE A 177 -20.41 -3.51 -2.94
CA ILE A 177 -19.17 -4.20 -3.30
C ILE A 177 -19.45 -5.08 -4.50
N ALA A 178 -18.73 -4.80 -5.58
CA ALA A 178 -18.76 -5.60 -6.78
C ALA A 178 -18.11 -6.96 -6.51
N VAL A 179 -18.73 -8.04 -6.99
CA VAL A 179 -18.22 -9.39 -6.85
C VAL A 179 -18.01 -9.99 -8.24
N PHE A 180 -16.78 -10.40 -8.51
CA PHE A 180 -16.40 -11.08 -9.74
C PHE A 180 -15.96 -12.52 -9.46
N ASP A 181 -16.32 -13.45 -10.35
CA ASP A 181 -15.67 -14.76 -10.41
C ASP A 181 -14.33 -14.61 -11.14
N ILE A 182 -13.23 -15.07 -10.52
CA ILE A 182 -11.87 -14.91 -11.08
C ILE A 182 -11.70 -15.65 -12.40
N ASP A 183 -12.36 -16.80 -12.54
CA ASP A 183 -12.27 -17.62 -13.76
C ASP A 183 -13.05 -16.99 -14.93
N ASN A 184 -13.92 -16.03 -14.64
CA ASN A 184 -14.77 -15.37 -15.63
C ASN A 184 -15.02 -13.89 -15.29
N ILE A 185 -13.93 -13.13 -15.14
CA ILE A 185 -14.04 -11.68 -14.96
C ILE A 185 -14.46 -11.05 -16.29
N THR A 186 -15.60 -10.37 -16.25
CA THR A 186 -16.11 -9.54 -17.34
C THR A 186 -16.19 -8.08 -16.89
N GLY A 187 -16.60 -7.19 -17.79
CA GLY A 187 -16.92 -5.80 -17.42
C GLY A 187 -18.10 -5.64 -16.46
N ASN A 188 -18.91 -6.69 -16.29
CA ASN A 188 -20.03 -6.72 -15.35
C ASN A 188 -19.69 -7.63 -14.17
N PRO A 189 -19.94 -7.21 -12.92
CA PRO A 189 -19.86 -8.14 -11.80
C PRO A 189 -20.99 -9.14 -11.85
N GLN A 190 -20.76 -10.32 -11.28
CA GLN A 190 -21.80 -11.34 -11.10
C GLN A 190 -22.84 -10.91 -10.06
N SER A 191 -22.47 -10.06 -9.10
CA SER A 191 -23.38 -9.52 -8.09
C SER A 191 -22.81 -8.26 -7.44
N VAL A 192 -23.68 -7.47 -6.81
CA VAL A 192 -23.30 -6.31 -5.99
C VAL A 192 -23.88 -6.49 -4.59
N ILE A 193 -23.02 -6.53 -3.58
CA ILE A 193 -23.43 -6.64 -2.17
C ILE A 193 -23.83 -5.24 -1.68
N PRO A 194 -25.08 -5.02 -1.23
CA PRO A 194 -25.57 -3.69 -0.91
C PRO A 194 -25.02 -3.22 0.44
N VAL A 195 -24.01 -2.35 0.40
CA VAL A 195 -23.41 -1.74 1.59
C VAL A 195 -23.05 -0.29 1.30
N SER A 196 -23.29 0.60 2.26
CA SER A 196 -22.93 2.01 2.08
C SER A 196 -21.44 2.19 2.33
N ILE A 197 -20.69 2.60 1.31
CA ILE A 197 -19.28 2.99 1.40
C ILE A 197 -19.21 4.49 1.10
N SER A 198 -18.79 5.29 2.08
CA SER A 198 -18.67 6.73 1.87
C SER A 198 -17.44 7.05 1.02
N LYS A 199 -17.51 8.08 0.16
CA LYS A 199 -16.38 8.52 -0.66
C LYS A 199 -15.12 8.84 0.15
N ASN A 200 -15.27 9.21 1.43
CA ASN A 200 -14.17 9.56 2.32
C ASN A 200 -13.39 8.34 2.84
N VAL A 201 -13.96 7.12 2.74
CA VAL A 201 -13.30 5.88 3.18
C VAL A 201 -12.79 5.03 2.02
N LYS A 202 -12.94 5.50 0.78
CA LYS A 202 -12.63 4.72 -0.43
C LYS A 202 -11.17 4.24 -0.57
N THR A 203 -10.25 4.88 0.15
CA THR A 203 -8.82 4.53 0.16
C THR A 203 -8.44 3.68 1.38
N CYS A 204 -9.43 3.19 2.13
CA CYS A 204 -9.22 2.25 3.22
C CYS A 204 -9.19 0.84 2.64
N LYS A 205 -8.13 0.08 2.93
CA LYS A 205 -7.92 -1.25 2.37
C LYS A 205 -9.05 -2.22 2.74
N MET A 206 -9.41 -3.06 1.78
CA MET A 206 -10.22 -4.25 2.00
C MET A 206 -9.35 -5.36 2.58
N HIS A 207 -9.79 -6.02 3.65
CA HIS A 207 -9.01 -7.04 4.34
C HIS A 207 -9.67 -8.40 4.27
N VAL A 208 -8.90 -9.45 4.00
CA VAL A 208 -9.34 -10.84 4.14
C VAL A 208 -8.68 -11.41 5.38
N ASP A 209 -9.49 -11.72 6.40
CA ASP A 209 -9.00 -12.24 7.67
C ASP A 209 -8.57 -13.73 7.59
N LYS A 210 -8.03 -14.26 8.70
CA LYS A 210 -7.62 -15.67 8.81
C LYS A 210 -8.78 -16.68 8.69
N ASN A 211 -10.03 -16.22 8.82
CA ASN A 211 -11.24 -17.02 8.73
C ASN A 211 -11.91 -16.89 7.36
N ASN A 212 -11.20 -16.35 6.36
CA ASN A 212 -11.70 -16.08 5.01
C ASN A 212 -12.96 -15.20 5.02
N LYS A 213 -13.05 -14.22 5.92
CA LYS A 213 -14.07 -13.16 5.88
C LYS A 213 -13.47 -11.90 5.31
N LEU A 214 -14.27 -11.22 4.49
CA LEU A 214 -13.92 -9.94 3.91
C LEU A 214 -14.37 -8.82 4.85
N TRP A 215 -13.49 -7.87 5.11
CA TRP A 215 -13.70 -6.76 6.02
C TRP A 215 -13.50 -5.43 5.32
N ILE A 216 -14.46 -4.52 5.52
CA ILE A 216 -14.51 -3.23 4.84
C ILE A 216 -14.90 -2.15 5.83
N PHE A 217 -14.14 -1.06 5.84
CA PHE A 217 -14.42 0.07 6.70
C PHE A 217 -15.48 0.99 6.09
N SER A 218 -16.41 1.46 6.90
CA SER A 218 -17.37 2.51 6.53
C SER A 218 -17.72 3.42 7.70
N THR A 219 -18.44 4.49 7.41
CA THR A 219 -18.97 5.44 8.38
C THR A 219 -20.43 5.72 8.06
N GLY A 220 -21.28 5.81 9.06
CA GLY A 220 -22.70 6.06 8.86
C GLY A 220 -23.40 6.45 10.14
N LYS A 221 -24.71 6.23 10.16
CA LYS A 221 -25.53 6.39 11.36
C LYS A 221 -26.14 5.05 11.75
N ASN A 222 -26.21 4.80 13.06
CA ASN A 222 -26.89 3.64 13.59
C ASN A 222 -28.42 3.88 13.69
N ALA A 223 -29.14 2.88 14.20
CA ALA A 223 -30.59 2.93 14.40
C ALA A 223 -31.05 4.09 15.32
N GLU A 224 -30.18 4.53 16.23
CA GLU A 224 -30.41 5.67 17.13
C GLU A 224 -29.98 7.01 16.52
N ASN A 225 -29.69 7.05 15.21
CA ASN A 225 -29.23 8.24 14.49
C ASN A 225 -27.88 8.79 15.01
N ARG A 226 -27.08 7.96 15.70
CA ARG A 226 -25.72 8.27 16.16
C ARG A 226 -24.71 7.98 15.07
N ASN A 227 -23.75 8.89 14.86
CA ASN A 227 -22.65 8.68 13.94
C ASN A 227 -21.74 7.55 14.46
N CYS A 228 -21.42 6.60 13.59
CA CYS A 228 -20.59 5.45 13.91
C CYS A 228 -19.57 5.19 12.80
N ALA A 229 -18.48 4.52 13.17
CA ALA A 229 -17.70 3.71 12.23
C ALA A 229 -18.26 2.30 12.20
N TYR A 230 -18.09 1.64 11.06
CA TYR A 230 -18.48 0.26 10.82
C TYR A 230 -17.33 -0.51 10.23
N TRP A 231 -17.04 -1.67 10.80
CA TRP A 231 -16.30 -2.73 10.13
C TRP A 231 -17.30 -3.74 9.61
N ILE A 232 -17.61 -3.63 8.32
CA ILE A 232 -18.54 -4.50 7.61
C ILE A 232 -17.84 -5.82 7.35
N LYS A 233 -18.42 -6.92 7.84
CA LYS A 233 -17.94 -8.29 7.68
C LYS A 233 -18.80 -9.00 6.65
N ILE A 234 -18.18 -9.48 5.58
CA ILE A 234 -18.85 -10.18 4.49
C ILE A 234 -18.38 -11.63 4.47
N ASP A 235 -19.31 -12.57 4.48
CA ASP A 235 -19.05 -13.96 4.14
C ASP A 235 -18.94 -14.09 2.61
N PRO A 236 -17.77 -14.44 2.05
CA PRO A 236 -17.59 -14.42 0.59
C PRO A 236 -18.34 -15.53 -0.16
N VAL A 237 -18.79 -16.58 0.55
CA VAL A 237 -19.56 -17.68 -0.04
C VAL A 237 -21.02 -17.30 -0.14
N THR A 238 -21.61 -16.90 0.99
CA THR A 238 -23.03 -16.59 1.13
C THR A 238 -23.38 -15.14 0.84
N GLN A 239 -22.37 -14.26 0.76
CA GLN A 239 -22.50 -12.80 0.65
C GLN A 239 -23.31 -12.14 1.79
N LYS A 240 -23.53 -12.87 2.89
CA LYS A 240 -24.19 -12.34 4.08
C LYS A 240 -23.29 -11.29 4.73
N VAL A 241 -23.94 -10.21 5.17
CA VAL A 241 -23.31 -9.06 5.80
C VAL A 241 -23.60 -9.09 7.30
N ASP A 242 -22.55 -8.87 8.08
CA ASP A 242 -22.56 -8.53 9.50
C ASP A 242 -21.70 -7.28 9.71
N SER A 243 -21.67 -6.69 10.90
CA SER A 243 -20.81 -5.55 11.16
C SER A 243 -20.46 -5.36 12.63
N VAL A 244 -19.28 -4.79 12.87
CA VAL A 244 -18.92 -4.21 14.17
C VAL A 244 -19.23 -2.72 14.13
N GLU A 245 -20.18 -2.31 14.97
CA GLU A 245 -20.55 -0.90 15.17
C GLU A 245 -19.64 -0.25 16.22
N ILE A 246 -19.09 0.91 15.88
CA ILE A 246 -18.22 1.70 16.75
C ILE A 246 -18.86 3.10 16.93
N PRO A 247 -19.58 3.34 18.04
CA PRO A 247 -20.28 4.60 18.26
C PRO A 247 -19.31 5.75 18.52
N PHE A 248 -19.59 6.93 17.96
CA PHE A 248 -18.87 8.16 18.29
C PHE A 248 -19.57 8.91 19.42
N PHE A 249 -18.81 9.21 20.46
CA PHE A 249 -19.29 9.92 21.64
C PHE A 249 -19.13 11.43 21.50
N LYS A 250 -20.00 12.18 22.18
CA LYS A 250 -20.03 13.65 22.15
C LYS A 250 -19.91 14.24 23.56
N ARG A 251 -19.48 15.49 23.62
CA ARG A 251 -19.43 16.27 24.86
C ARG A 251 -20.78 16.23 25.58
N GLY A 252 -20.75 15.90 26.88
CA GLY A 252 -21.92 15.83 27.74
C GLY A 252 -22.58 14.46 27.81
N GLU A 253 -22.12 13.48 27.03
CA GLU A 253 -22.57 12.09 27.16
C GLU A 253 -21.86 11.39 28.32
N GLU A 254 -22.60 10.57 29.07
CA GLU A 254 -22.10 9.82 30.23
C GLU A 254 -20.91 8.91 29.87
N LYS A 255 -20.96 8.30 28.69
CA LYS A 255 -19.93 7.38 28.18
C LYS A 255 -18.73 8.07 27.52
N LEU A 256 -18.65 9.41 27.56
CA LEU A 256 -17.50 10.14 27.03
C LEU A 256 -16.34 10.08 28.02
N GLU A 257 -15.36 9.24 27.73
CA GLU A 257 -14.12 9.09 28.50
C GLU A 257 -12.89 9.34 27.61
N ILE A 258 -11.70 9.45 28.20
CA ILE A 258 -10.46 9.53 27.40
C ILE A 258 -10.26 8.22 26.63
N GLY A 259 -9.83 8.31 25.37
CA GLY A 259 -9.54 7.15 24.53
C GLY A 259 -10.75 6.58 23.77
N VAL A 260 -11.98 6.96 24.12
CA VAL A 260 -13.17 6.47 23.39
C VAL A 260 -13.30 7.13 22.01
N PRO A 261 -13.90 6.46 21.01
CA PRO A 261 -14.12 7.04 19.69
C PRO A 261 -15.02 8.28 19.73
N VAL A 262 -14.62 9.35 19.04
CA VAL A 262 -15.40 10.60 18.92
C VAL A 262 -15.60 11.04 17.45
N GLY A 263 -14.95 10.35 16.52
CA GLY A 263 -15.10 10.64 15.09
C GLY A 263 -14.22 9.78 14.19
N ALA A 264 -14.40 9.95 12.89
CA ALA A 264 -13.58 9.35 11.83
C ALA A 264 -13.08 10.46 10.90
N THR A 265 -11.80 10.43 10.53
CA THR A 265 -11.23 11.33 9.54
C THR A 265 -10.03 10.65 8.89
N TYR A 266 -9.93 10.73 7.56
CA TYR A 266 -8.82 10.17 6.77
C TYR A 266 -8.46 8.73 7.16
N ASN A 267 -9.47 7.85 7.10
CA ASN A 267 -9.33 6.50 7.62
C ASN A 267 -8.31 5.67 6.83
N LYS A 268 -7.43 5.02 7.57
CA LYS A 268 -6.50 4.01 7.08
C LYS A 268 -6.64 2.77 7.94
N SER A 269 -6.26 1.64 7.37
CA SER A 269 -6.31 0.36 8.04
C SER A 269 -5.13 -0.52 7.62
N TYR A 270 -4.79 -1.46 8.49
CA TYR A 270 -3.73 -2.43 8.30
C TYR A 270 -4.12 -3.74 8.96
N LEU A 271 -3.92 -4.86 8.26
CA LEU A 271 -4.18 -6.19 8.79
C LEU A 271 -2.88 -6.78 9.33
N SER A 272 -2.93 -7.34 10.54
CA SER A 272 -1.80 -8.05 11.13
C SER A 272 -1.33 -9.21 10.23
N THR A 273 -0.07 -9.60 10.35
CA THR A 273 0.53 -10.69 9.55
C THR A 273 -0.21 -12.02 9.71
N ASP A 274 -0.68 -12.31 10.92
CA ASP A 274 -1.48 -13.50 11.24
C ASP A 274 -2.97 -13.38 10.82
N LYS A 275 -3.35 -12.23 10.26
CA LYS A 275 -4.69 -11.88 9.81
C LYS A 275 -5.77 -11.97 10.91
N ALA A 276 -5.37 -11.84 12.17
CA ALA A 276 -6.27 -11.92 13.33
C ALA A 276 -6.73 -10.53 13.83
N THR A 277 -6.02 -9.46 13.49
CA THR A 277 -6.30 -8.12 14.00
C THR A 277 -6.29 -7.10 12.89
N ILE A 278 -7.36 -6.30 12.82
CA ILE A 278 -7.44 -5.14 11.94
C ILE A 278 -7.11 -3.91 12.77
N TYR A 279 -6.03 -3.23 12.43
CA TYR A 279 -5.67 -1.94 12.98
C TYR A 279 -6.24 -0.83 12.11
N PHE A 280 -6.75 0.23 12.72
CA PHE A 280 -7.40 1.31 11.97
C PHE A 280 -7.41 2.63 12.71
N THR A 281 -7.48 3.71 11.95
CA THR A 281 -7.44 5.07 12.50
C THR A 281 -8.84 5.59 12.79
N LEU A 282 -9.06 6.13 13.99
CA LEU A 282 -10.20 6.97 14.35
C LEU A 282 -9.73 8.18 15.16
N GLN A 283 -10.63 9.11 15.45
CA GLN A 283 -10.40 10.11 16.50
C GLN A 283 -10.81 9.53 17.86
N ALA A 284 -9.88 9.46 18.80
CA ALA A 284 -10.13 9.16 20.20
C ALA A 284 -10.25 10.45 21.02
N CYS A 285 -11.13 10.47 22.02
CA CYS A 285 -11.28 11.60 22.93
C CYS A 285 -9.96 11.86 23.67
N ALA A 286 -9.39 13.05 23.48
CA ALA A 286 -8.17 13.48 24.17
C ALA A 286 -8.46 14.47 25.30
N ARG A 287 -9.66 15.08 25.32
CA ARG A 287 -10.09 16.00 26.37
C ARG A 287 -11.60 16.01 26.52
N ILE A 288 -12.10 15.46 27.64
CA ILE A 288 -13.53 15.32 27.95
C ILE A 288 -14.24 16.69 27.96
N SER A 289 -13.65 17.70 28.60
CA SER A 289 -14.28 19.02 28.78
C SER A 289 -14.62 19.74 27.46
N SER A 290 -13.88 19.47 26.39
CA SER A 290 -14.11 20.05 25.06
C SER A 290 -14.70 19.04 24.07
N GLY A 291 -14.71 17.73 24.38
CA GLY A 291 -15.01 16.68 23.39
C GLY A 291 -13.98 16.63 22.26
N GLN A 292 -12.77 17.14 22.48
CA GLN A 292 -11.75 17.24 21.45
C GLN A 292 -11.15 15.86 21.17
N GLY A 293 -11.26 15.42 19.92
CA GLY A 293 -10.62 14.22 19.42
C GLY A 293 -9.16 14.45 19.01
N ARG A 294 -8.36 13.40 19.11
CA ARG A 294 -7.05 13.27 18.45
C ARG A 294 -7.02 11.97 17.68
N LEU A 295 -6.26 11.94 16.59
CA LEU A 295 -6.04 10.70 15.87
C LEU A 295 -5.45 9.64 16.80
N ALA A 296 -5.89 8.40 16.61
CA ALA A 296 -5.43 7.24 17.36
C ALA A 296 -5.65 5.97 16.53
N ILE A 297 -4.93 4.91 16.91
CA ILE A 297 -5.08 3.58 16.34
C ILE A 297 -5.94 2.75 17.26
N PHE A 298 -6.94 2.10 16.68
CA PHE A 298 -7.75 1.07 17.32
C PHE A 298 -7.39 -0.29 16.71
N ALA A 299 -7.58 -1.35 17.49
CA ALA A 299 -7.40 -2.74 17.08
C ALA A 299 -8.73 -3.46 17.22
N LEU A 300 -9.17 -4.13 16.15
CA LEU A 300 -10.33 -5.01 16.08
C LEU A 300 -9.86 -6.47 15.99
N ASP A 301 -10.28 -7.32 16.93
CA ASP A 301 -10.07 -8.77 16.85
C ASP A 301 -11.16 -9.41 15.98
N VAL A 302 -10.75 -10.14 14.95
CA VAL A 302 -11.67 -10.74 13.96
C VAL A 302 -12.40 -11.98 14.48
N ASN A 303 -11.95 -12.56 15.61
CA ASN A 303 -12.51 -13.77 16.20
C ASN A 303 -13.76 -13.48 17.03
N ASP A 304 -13.67 -12.48 17.91
CA ASP A 304 -14.73 -12.11 18.84
C ASP A 304 -15.39 -10.77 18.52
N ASN A 305 -14.95 -10.10 17.45
CA ASN A 305 -15.46 -8.82 16.97
C ASN A 305 -15.29 -7.67 17.99
N THR A 306 -14.42 -7.81 19.00
CA THR A 306 -14.14 -6.75 19.98
C THR A 306 -13.10 -5.76 19.47
N TYR A 307 -13.21 -4.51 19.90
CA TYR A 307 -12.22 -3.48 19.57
C TYR A 307 -11.74 -2.73 20.81
N LYS A 308 -10.51 -2.21 20.74
CA LYS A 308 -9.91 -1.38 21.79
C LYS A 308 -8.99 -0.32 21.22
N LEU A 309 -8.76 0.75 21.98
CA LEU A 309 -7.67 1.68 21.71
C LEU A 309 -6.34 0.90 21.75
N TYR A 310 -5.55 1.03 20.68
CA TYR A 310 -4.26 0.37 20.53
C TYR A 310 -3.09 1.33 20.77
N ARG A 311 -3.15 2.53 20.17
CA ARG A 311 -2.06 3.51 20.26
C ARG A 311 -2.60 4.93 20.14
N GLU A 312 -2.19 5.80 21.05
CA GLU A 312 -2.37 7.25 20.88
C GLU A 312 -1.29 7.81 19.95
N THR A 313 -1.65 8.80 19.12
CA THR A 313 -0.70 9.39 18.16
C THR A 313 -0.60 10.91 18.39
N PRO A 314 0.01 11.35 19.50
CA PRO A 314 0.15 12.77 19.81
C PRO A 314 1.01 13.47 18.75
N GLY A 315 0.66 14.72 18.43
CA GLY A 315 1.39 15.53 17.43
C GLY A 315 1.10 15.19 15.97
N VAL A 316 0.20 14.24 15.70
CA VAL A 316 -0.27 13.93 14.34
C VAL A 316 -1.56 14.69 14.05
N GLU A 317 -1.55 15.50 13.01
CA GLU A 317 -2.76 16.14 12.49
C GLU A 317 -3.59 15.15 11.66
N ALA A 318 -4.86 15.48 11.43
CA ALA A 318 -5.82 14.53 10.87
C ALA A 318 -5.51 14.04 9.44
N ARG A 319 -4.62 14.70 8.67
CA ARG A 319 -4.38 14.37 7.25
C ARG A 319 -3.29 13.30 7.09
N LEU A 320 -3.70 12.03 7.17
CA LEU A 320 -2.85 10.89 6.87
C LEU A 320 -3.12 10.31 5.48
N ASN A 321 -2.04 9.91 4.82
CA ASN A 321 -2.10 9.26 3.51
C ASN A 321 -1.93 7.75 3.58
N GLY A 322 -1.39 7.21 4.68
CA GLY A 322 -1.03 5.80 4.81
C GLY A 322 -0.75 5.39 6.26
N MET A 323 -0.78 4.09 6.53
CA MET A 323 -0.34 3.51 7.79
C MET A 323 0.29 2.13 7.58
N GLY A 324 1.11 1.72 8.55
CA GLY A 324 1.69 0.39 8.65
C GLY A 324 1.84 -0.02 10.11
N ILE A 325 1.77 -1.32 10.38
CA ILE A 325 2.08 -1.92 11.67
C ILE A 325 3.22 -2.90 11.45
N SER A 326 4.36 -2.71 12.12
CA SER A 326 5.48 -3.64 11.98
C SER A 326 5.17 -4.99 12.65
N PRO A 327 5.93 -6.06 12.35
CA PRO A 327 5.78 -7.35 13.01
C PRO A 327 5.83 -7.28 14.55
N GLU A 328 6.56 -6.31 15.10
CA GLU A 328 6.73 -6.07 16.54
C GLU A 328 5.56 -5.29 17.16
N GLY A 329 4.66 -4.75 16.33
CA GLY A 329 3.50 -3.96 16.77
C GLY A 329 3.73 -2.45 16.84
N ASP A 330 4.82 -1.96 16.24
CA ASP A 330 5.04 -0.52 16.16
C ASP A 330 4.14 0.10 15.11
N VAL A 331 3.62 1.30 15.40
CA VAL A 331 2.73 2.02 14.50
C VAL A 331 3.52 3.01 13.66
N TYR A 332 3.31 2.97 12.35
CA TYR A 332 3.90 3.90 11.39
C TYR A 332 2.80 4.63 10.63
N LEU A 333 2.87 5.95 10.54
CA LEU A 333 1.87 6.79 9.88
C LEU A 333 2.51 7.70 8.83
N CYS A 334 1.96 7.68 7.61
CA CYS A 334 2.42 8.55 6.54
C CYS A 334 1.82 9.96 6.69
N ASP A 335 2.65 10.89 7.15
CA ASP A 335 2.35 12.30 7.34
C ASP A 335 2.79 13.09 6.09
N ALA A 336 1.79 13.61 5.38
CA ALA A 336 1.96 14.28 4.10
C ALA A 336 1.62 15.79 4.18
N ASN A 337 1.79 16.42 5.35
CA ASN A 337 1.39 17.78 5.75
C ASN A 337 1.74 18.95 4.79
N GLY A 338 1.28 18.91 3.53
CA GLY A 338 1.38 19.98 2.53
C GLY A 338 2.79 20.44 2.15
N THR A 339 3.84 19.84 2.71
CA THR A 339 5.23 20.25 2.55
C THR A 339 5.90 19.58 1.35
N LEU A 340 6.97 20.22 0.84
CA LEU A 340 7.92 19.64 -0.14
C LEU A 340 8.71 18.43 0.40
N SER A 341 8.34 17.88 1.55
CA SER A 341 8.97 16.71 2.19
C SER A 341 7.90 15.94 2.94
N GLY A 342 7.99 14.61 2.90
CA GLY A 342 7.10 13.72 3.63
C GLY A 342 7.78 13.11 4.85
N PHE A 343 6.97 12.65 5.79
CA PHE A 343 7.45 11.97 6.98
C PHE A 343 6.67 10.69 7.23
N VAL A 344 7.35 9.68 7.76
CA VAL A 344 6.71 8.59 8.48
C VAL A 344 6.87 8.84 9.96
N ARG A 345 5.75 8.99 10.67
CA ARG A 345 5.72 9.10 12.13
C ARG A 345 5.75 7.70 12.71
N HIS A 346 6.71 7.43 13.59
CA HIS A 346 6.88 6.13 14.24
C HIS A 346 6.50 6.24 15.71
N PHE A 347 5.56 5.39 16.13
CA PHE A 347 5.07 5.27 17.50
C PHE A 347 5.41 3.88 18.02
N PRO A 348 6.60 3.73 18.62
CA PRO A 348 7.05 2.48 19.19
C PRO A 348 6.25 2.10 20.43
N ALA A 349 6.33 0.83 20.83
CA ALA A 349 5.63 0.34 22.01
C ALA A 349 6.03 1.05 23.32
N ASN A 350 7.35 1.23 23.53
CA ASN A 350 7.94 1.68 24.80
C ASN A 350 9.05 2.74 24.62
N GLU A 351 9.13 3.40 23.46
CA GLU A 351 10.21 4.33 23.14
C GLU A 351 9.72 5.72 22.72
N THR A 352 10.66 6.60 22.39
CA THR A 352 10.35 7.98 22.01
C THR A 352 9.81 8.02 20.59
N ILE A 353 8.70 8.73 20.41
CA ILE A 353 8.09 8.99 19.10
C ILE A 353 9.11 9.68 18.20
N SER A 354 9.30 9.15 16.99
CA SER A 354 10.23 9.69 16.01
C SER A 354 9.53 10.05 14.69
N ALA A 355 10.23 10.83 13.86
CA ALA A 355 9.77 11.17 12.52
C ALA A 355 10.88 10.87 11.52
N ILE A 356 10.62 9.92 10.63
CA ILE A 356 11.53 9.46 9.60
C ILE A 356 11.25 10.29 8.35
N ARG A 357 12.24 11.04 7.87
CA ARG A 357 12.08 11.82 6.62
C ARG A 357 12.09 10.88 5.43
N VAL A 358 11.07 10.98 4.59
CA VAL A 358 10.88 10.17 3.37
C VAL A 358 10.51 11.06 2.19
N GLY A 359 10.19 10.44 1.05
CA GLY A 359 9.77 11.14 -0.16
C GLY A 359 8.47 11.92 0.03
N VAL A 360 8.09 12.70 -0.98
CA VAL A 360 6.94 13.59 -0.92
C VAL A 360 5.63 12.79 -0.98
N LYS A 361 4.65 13.15 -0.13
CA LYS A 361 3.36 12.45 0.01
C LYS A 361 3.51 10.93 0.18
N PRO A 362 4.13 10.47 1.29
CA PRO A 362 4.16 9.05 1.61
C PRO A 362 2.72 8.56 1.72
N ARG A 363 2.42 7.38 1.16
CA ARG A 363 1.04 6.87 1.06
C ARG A 363 0.86 5.43 1.46
N MET A 364 1.91 4.61 1.34
CA MET A 364 1.85 3.20 1.70
C MET A 364 3.16 2.81 2.34
N ILE A 365 3.05 1.98 3.37
CA ILE A 365 4.16 1.34 4.06
C ILE A 365 4.11 -0.15 3.73
N TRP A 366 5.26 -0.70 3.41
CA TRP A 366 5.45 -2.12 3.12
C TRP A 366 6.63 -2.63 3.94
N PHE A 367 6.39 -3.68 4.73
CA PHE A 367 7.43 -4.38 5.45
C PHE A 367 7.85 -5.61 4.64
N PRO A 368 9.11 -5.68 4.16
CA PRO A 368 9.64 -6.89 3.54
C PRO A 368 9.50 -8.10 4.47
N ARG A 369 9.43 -9.30 3.89
CA ARG A 369 9.25 -10.57 4.62
C ARG A 369 10.45 -11.47 4.43
#